data_AF-A0A1Y1ZBR5-F1
#
_entry.id   AF-A0A1Y1ZBR5-F1
#
_cell.length_a   1.000
_cell.length_b   1.000
_cell.length_c   1.000
_cell.angle_alpha   90.00
_cell.angle_beta   90.00
_cell.angle_gamma   90.00
#
_symmetry.space_group_name_H-M   'P 1'
#
loop_
_entity.id
_entity.type
_entity.pdbx_description
1 polymer ?
#
loop_
_entity_poly.entity_id
_entity_poly.type
_entity_poly.pdbx_seq_one_letter_code
_entity_poly.pdbx_strand_id
1 'polypeptide(L)'
;MDGVAGKSDTSDLEAQTHNAGLSKSSYSNINGGPASESPTPFRRCSGDALLDTLLEHLPEEKQDNLIELYTLFKCNKIDPQQFLSEARKICPQKSDVKPIKPIAGDVIVLTKPLGTQVVMMAREYLFNQSHREKLGINLGQEEVVQLVSTVTLSMVRTDHVASELLHKHGTHGVVKVSQLGILGQAKQMLTSLDARVSAEFHTLPMFKGVYAIEKMLNLGLFSGYLGEASGGWMIMIPEYKAEQYIHDIKEAEGWPAFIIGRIVEGNNDAYFADELEIIEVEHIVVDSGKIP
;
A
#
# COMPACT_ATOMS: atom_id res chain seq x y z
N MET A 1 -14.87 -43.38 -84.45
CA MET A 1 -14.59 -43.70 -83.03
C MET A 1 -13.09 -43.84 -82.96
N ASP A 2 -12.41 -42.70 -82.83
CA ASP A 2 -11.02 -42.56 -83.24
C ASP A 2 -10.35 -41.47 -82.41
N GLY A 3 -9.06 -41.62 -82.14
CA GLY A 3 -8.16 -40.46 -82.19
C GLY A 3 -7.43 -40.06 -80.92
N VAL A 4 -6.21 -40.58 -80.77
CA VAL A 4 -4.94 -39.83 -80.73
C VAL A 4 -4.60 -38.90 -79.55
N ALA A 5 -3.32 -39.04 -79.17
CA ALA A 5 -2.50 -38.31 -78.22
C ALA A 5 -2.39 -36.78 -78.37
N GLY A 6 -1.92 -36.12 -77.31
CA GLY A 6 -1.37 -34.76 -77.37
C GLY A 6 -0.73 -34.32 -76.04
N LYS A 7 0.61 -34.31 -76.02
CA LYS A 7 1.50 -33.79 -74.97
C LYS A 7 1.63 -32.25 -75.04
N SER A 8 2.41 -31.72 -74.08
CA SER A 8 3.08 -30.39 -73.96
C SER A 8 2.28 -29.40 -73.11
N ASP A 9 2.65 -29.05 -71.87
CA ASP A 9 3.92 -28.97 -71.13
C ASP A 9 4.85 -27.85 -71.60
N THR A 10 5.38 -27.13 -70.60
CA THR A 10 6.37 -26.02 -70.62
C THR A 10 5.84 -24.64 -71.02
N SER A 11 6.29 -23.51 -70.48
CA SER A 11 7.04 -23.11 -69.28
C SER A 11 7.26 -21.60 -69.47
N ASP A 12 7.17 -20.83 -68.38
CA ASP A 12 7.76 -19.52 -68.11
C ASP A 12 8.26 -18.65 -69.27
N LEU A 13 7.72 -17.42 -69.35
CA LEU A 13 8.46 -16.26 -69.82
C LEU A 13 7.84 -14.95 -69.29
N GLU A 14 8.75 -14.06 -68.91
CA GLU A 14 8.68 -12.60 -69.02
C GLU A 14 8.15 -11.75 -67.86
N ALA A 15 9.11 -11.06 -67.26
CA ALA A 15 8.95 -9.77 -66.60
C ALA A 15 8.82 -8.65 -67.65
N GLN A 16 7.82 -7.78 -67.52
CA GLN A 16 7.74 -6.42 -68.10
C GLN A 16 6.97 -5.52 -67.12
N THR A 17 7.63 -4.61 -66.41
CA THR A 17 7.77 -3.16 -66.67
C THR A 17 6.49 -2.32 -66.61
N HIS A 18 6.52 -1.34 -65.68
CA HIS A 18 5.91 0.01 -65.70
C HIS A 18 4.45 0.17 -66.18
N ASN A 19 3.56 0.73 -65.35
CA ASN A 19 3.32 2.18 -65.26
C ASN A 19 2.17 2.54 -64.30
N ALA A 20 2.29 3.74 -63.72
CA ALA A 20 1.25 4.72 -63.37
C ALA A 20 -0.09 4.29 -62.74
N GLY A 21 -0.47 4.96 -61.63
CA GLY A 21 -1.88 5.15 -61.30
C GLY A 21 -2.19 5.37 -59.82
N LEU A 22 -2.39 6.63 -59.44
CA LEU A 22 -2.88 7.05 -58.13
C LEU A 22 -4.40 6.82 -57.96
N SER A 23 -4.76 6.37 -56.76
CA SER A 23 -5.94 6.72 -55.96
C SER A 23 -7.26 5.91 -56.05
N LYS A 24 -7.62 5.39 -54.86
CA LYS A 24 -8.94 5.24 -54.18
C LYS A 24 -10.10 4.54 -54.93
N SER A 25 -10.51 3.36 -54.44
CA SER A 25 -11.54 3.18 -53.39
C SER A 25 -12.18 1.77 -53.41
N SER A 26 -12.67 1.32 -52.24
CA SER A 26 -13.95 0.57 -52.07
C SER A 26 -14.01 -0.97 -52.21
N TYR A 27 -14.25 -1.63 -51.06
CA TYR A 27 -15.07 -2.86 -50.79
C TYR A 27 -14.66 -4.19 -51.47
N SER A 28 -14.70 -5.39 -50.86
CA SER A 28 -15.26 -5.91 -49.60
C SER A 28 -14.84 -7.40 -49.43
N ASN A 29 -14.59 -7.83 -48.17
CA ASN A 29 -14.96 -9.09 -47.48
C ASN A 29 -14.68 -10.46 -48.17
N ILE A 30 -14.32 -11.58 -47.52
CA ILE A 30 -14.84 -12.20 -46.28
C ILE A 30 -13.95 -13.41 -45.87
N ASN A 31 -14.07 -13.81 -44.59
CA ASN A 31 -13.68 -15.05 -43.89
C ASN A 31 -12.40 -14.94 -43.03
N GLY A 32 -12.43 -14.90 -41.70
CA GLY A 32 -13.46 -15.25 -40.71
C GLY A 32 -12.98 -16.39 -39.81
N GLY A 33 -12.48 -16.09 -38.61
CA GLY A 33 -12.08 -17.03 -37.54
C GLY A 33 -11.52 -16.25 -36.34
N PRO A 34 -11.84 -16.61 -35.08
CA PRO A 34 -12.08 -15.66 -34.01
C PRO A 34 -10.78 -15.03 -33.48
N ALA A 35 -10.73 -13.70 -33.48
CA ALA A 35 -9.79 -12.97 -32.68
C ALA A 35 -10.11 -13.27 -31.21
N SER A 36 -9.15 -13.88 -30.51
CA SER A 36 -9.14 -13.87 -29.05
C SER A 36 -9.10 -12.40 -28.62
N GLU A 37 -10.22 -11.90 -28.10
CA GLU A 37 -10.26 -10.61 -27.42
C GLU A 37 -9.24 -10.66 -26.27
N SER A 38 -8.12 -9.98 -26.46
CA SER A 38 -7.24 -9.62 -25.36
C SER A 38 -8.02 -8.64 -24.48
N PRO A 39 -8.15 -8.88 -23.16
CA PRO A 39 -8.80 -7.91 -22.31
C PRO A 39 -7.95 -6.65 -22.31
N THR A 40 -8.49 -5.54 -22.83
CA THR A 40 -7.92 -4.21 -22.58
C THR A 40 -8.19 -3.87 -21.12
N PRO A 41 -7.18 -3.69 -20.25
CA PRO A 41 -7.46 -3.15 -18.93
C PRO A 41 -7.59 -1.63 -19.10
N PHE A 42 -8.82 -1.13 -18.94
CA PHE A 42 -9.07 0.29 -18.74
C PHE A 42 -8.38 0.72 -17.44
N ARG A 43 -7.21 1.35 -17.56
CA ARG A 43 -6.56 2.03 -16.43
C ARG A 43 -7.24 3.38 -16.22
N ARG A 44 -8.28 3.44 -15.37
CA ARG A 44 -8.72 4.71 -14.80
C ARG A 44 -7.72 5.09 -13.72
N CYS A 45 -6.63 5.75 -14.10
CA CYS A 45 -5.75 6.40 -13.14
C CYS A 45 -6.49 7.62 -12.58
N SER A 46 -6.76 7.62 -11.28
CA SER A 46 -7.25 8.78 -10.54
C SER A 46 -6.21 9.92 -10.52
N GLY A 47 -4.95 9.62 -10.89
CA GLY A 47 -3.81 10.54 -10.76
C GLY A 47 -3.26 10.58 -9.34
N ASP A 48 -3.90 9.89 -8.41
CA ASP A 48 -3.46 9.68 -7.05
C ASP A 48 -2.90 8.26 -6.91
N ALA A 49 -1.58 8.16 -6.79
CA ALA A 49 -0.89 6.88 -6.72
C ALA A 49 -1.42 5.98 -5.60
N LEU A 50 -1.97 6.55 -4.52
CA LEU A 50 -2.51 5.79 -3.42
C LEU A 50 -3.91 5.29 -3.69
N LEU A 51 -4.80 6.15 -4.19
CA LEU A 51 -6.14 5.71 -4.59
C LEU A 51 -6.02 4.65 -5.68
N ASP A 52 -5.12 4.82 -6.64
CA ASP A 52 -4.87 3.84 -7.70
C ASP A 52 -4.47 2.47 -7.12
N THR A 53 -3.54 2.42 -6.16
CA THR A 53 -3.21 1.18 -5.45
C THR A 53 -4.43 0.57 -4.74
N LEU A 54 -5.25 1.38 -4.07
CA LEU A 54 -6.44 0.88 -3.37
C LEU A 54 -7.48 0.29 -4.34
N LEU A 55 -7.63 0.89 -5.52
CA LEU A 55 -8.57 0.47 -6.55
C LEU A 55 -8.12 -0.84 -7.22
N GLU A 56 -6.82 -1.00 -7.50
CA GLU A 56 -6.27 -2.21 -8.13
C GLU A 56 -6.55 -3.49 -7.34
N HIS A 57 -6.67 -3.40 -6.01
CA HIS A 57 -6.92 -4.54 -5.12
C HIS A 57 -8.41 -4.72 -4.75
N LEU A 58 -9.30 -3.90 -5.32
CA LEU A 58 -10.70 -3.88 -4.98
C LEU A 58 -11.55 -4.40 -6.15
N PRO A 59 -12.59 -5.23 -5.91
CA PRO A 59 -13.51 -5.66 -6.96
C PRO A 59 -14.10 -4.46 -7.73
N GLU A 60 -14.26 -4.59 -9.05
CA GLU A 60 -14.72 -3.49 -9.92
C GLU A 60 -16.02 -2.85 -9.41
N GLU A 61 -16.97 -3.65 -8.89
CA GLU A 61 -18.25 -3.14 -8.39
C GLU A 61 -18.12 -2.24 -7.15
N LYS A 62 -16.96 -2.25 -6.50
CA LYS A 62 -16.65 -1.43 -5.31
C LYS A 62 -15.74 -0.24 -5.61
N GLN A 63 -15.08 -0.23 -6.77
CA GLN A 63 -14.14 0.82 -7.16
C GLN A 63 -14.83 2.18 -7.31
N ASP A 64 -15.97 2.25 -8.00
CA ASP A 64 -16.72 3.50 -8.19
C ASP A 64 -17.18 4.10 -6.84
N ASN A 65 -17.60 3.25 -5.89
CA ASN A 65 -17.97 3.70 -4.54
C ASN A 65 -16.79 4.30 -3.78
N LEU A 66 -15.59 3.71 -3.91
CA LEU A 66 -14.38 4.25 -3.28
C LEU A 66 -13.93 5.56 -3.93
N ILE A 67 -14.04 5.67 -5.26
CA ILE A 67 -13.73 6.91 -6.01
C ILE A 67 -14.66 8.05 -5.57
N GLU A 68 -15.96 7.81 -5.49
CA GLU A 68 -16.93 8.81 -5.03
C GLU A 68 -16.63 9.24 -3.59
N LEU A 69 -16.45 8.27 -2.70
CA LEU A 69 -16.12 8.52 -1.30
C LEU A 69 -14.80 9.31 -1.15
N TYR A 70 -13.78 8.96 -1.93
CA TYR A 70 -12.51 9.68 -1.95
C TYR A 70 -12.67 11.11 -2.47
N THR A 71 -13.50 11.32 -3.50
CA THR A 71 -13.80 12.64 -4.04
C THR A 71 -14.49 13.52 -2.99
N LEU A 72 -15.44 12.97 -2.24
CA LEU A 72 -16.09 13.67 -1.12
C LEU A 72 -15.08 14.05 -0.04
N PHE A 73 -14.15 13.15 0.30
CA PHE A 73 -13.09 13.42 1.26
C PHE A 73 -12.15 14.53 0.78
N LYS A 74 -11.69 14.47 -0.47
CA LYS A 74 -10.80 15.47 -1.06
C LYS A 74 -11.43 16.85 -1.19
N CYS A 75 -12.73 16.91 -1.45
CA CYS A 75 -13.51 18.15 -1.47
C CYS A 75 -13.89 18.65 -0.07
N ASN A 76 -13.37 18.06 1.02
CA ASN A 76 -13.70 18.37 2.41
C ASN A 76 -15.22 18.31 2.70
N LYS A 77 -15.97 17.45 2.00
CA LYS A 77 -17.42 17.25 2.20
C LYS A 77 -17.73 16.24 3.31
N ILE A 78 -16.78 15.38 3.61
CA ILE A 78 -16.82 14.42 4.73
C ILE A 78 -15.51 14.53 5.51
N ASP A 79 -15.58 14.28 6.82
CA ASP A 79 -14.39 14.31 7.67
C ASP A 79 -13.58 12.98 7.59
N PRO A 80 -12.33 12.95 8.08
CA PRO A 80 -11.51 11.74 8.06
C PRO A 80 -12.14 10.53 8.76
N GLN A 81 -12.87 10.72 9.86
CA GLN A 81 -13.48 9.60 10.60
C GLN A 81 -14.66 9.01 9.81
N GLN A 82 -15.47 9.87 9.20
CA GLN A 82 -16.54 9.45 8.31
C GLN A 82 -15.97 8.70 7.09
N PHE A 83 -14.91 9.25 6.46
CA PHE A 83 -14.24 8.57 5.35
C PHE A 83 -13.71 7.19 5.77
N LEU A 84 -13.01 7.08 6.90
CA LEU A 84 -12.50 5.79 7.41
C LEU A 84 -13.62 4.79 7.69
N SER A 85 -14.72 5.24 8.30
CA SER A 85 -15.89 4.41 8.59
C SER A 85 -16.47 3.79 7.32
N GLU A 86 -16.74 4.62 6.31
CA GLU A 86 -17.34 4.15 5.06
C GLU A 86 -16.34 3.33 4.22
N ALA A 87 -15.08 3.77 4.14
CA ALA A 87 -14.05 3.08 3.37
C ALA A 87 -13.78 1.66 3.92
N ARG A 88 -13.85 1.44 5.24
CA ARG A 88 -13.72 0.09 5.83
C ARG A 88 -14.81 -0.88 5.42
N LYS A 89 -16.02 -0.40 5.11
CA LYS A 89 -17.12 -1.24 4.61
C LYS A 89 -16.83 -1.71 3.18
N ILE A 90 -16.16 -0.87 2.41
CA ILE A 90 -15.76 -1.15 1.03
C ILE A 90 -14.53 -2.07 1.01
N CYS A 91 -13.50 -1.71 1.78
CA CYS A 91 -12.18 -2.34 1.89
C CYS A 91 -12.02 -3.08 3.24
N PRO A 92 -12.60 -4.28 3.40
CA PRO A 92 -12.56 -5.00 4.67
C PRO A 92 -11.13 -5.39 5.05
N GLN A 93 -10.79 -5.17 6.31
CA GLN A 93 -9.50 -5.51 6.91
C GLN A 93 -9.58 -6.95 7.43
N LYS A 94 -9.55 -7.95 6.55
CA LYS A 94 -9.58 -9.35 6.98
C LYS A 94 -8.38 -10.10 6.45
N SER A 95 -7.58 -10.67 7.35
CA SER A 95 -6.71 -11.78 7.04
C SER A 95 -6.66 -12.76 8.21
N ASP A 96 -6.99 -14.02 7.93
CA ASP A 96 -6.98 -15.11 8.91
C ASP A 96 -5.56 -15.73 8.88
N VAL A 97 -4.59 -15.03 9.48
CA VAL A 97 -3.23 -15.55 9.60
C VAL A 97 -3.05 -16.16 10.99
N LYS A 98 -2.64 -17.43 11.04
CA LYS A 98 -2.31 -18.07 12.31
C LYS A 98 -0.95 -17.55 12.80
N PRO A 99 -0.83 -17.11 14.05
CA PRO A 99 0.46 -16.72 14.59
C PRO A 99 1.37 -17.96 14.65
N ILE A 100 2.54 -17.82 14.06
CA ILE A 100 3.65 -18.75 14.21
C ILE A 100 4.54 -18.21 15.34
N LYS A 101 5.30 -19.08 16.00
CA LYS A 101 6.20 -18.70 17.09
C LYS A 101 7.49 -18.11 16.51
N PRO A 102 7.80 -16.82 16.75
CA PRO A 102 9.02 -16.19 16.26
C PRO A 102 10.28 -16.89 16.79
N ILE A 103 11.38 -16.81 16.02
CA ILE A 103 12.64 -17.46 16.35
C ILE A 103 13.74 -16.40 16.48
N ALA A 104 14.70 -16.60 17.39
CA ALA A 104 15.86 -15.73 17.49
C ALA A 104 16.63 -15.68 16.16
N GLY A 105 17.05 -14.48 15.76
CA GLY A 105 17.66 -14.22 14.46
C GLY A 105 16.69 -13.75 13.37
N ASP A 106 15.37 -13.85 13.58
CA ASP A 106 14.40 -13.20 12.70
C ASP A 106 14.56 -11.67 12.78
N VAL A 107 14.31 -10.98 11.68
CA VAL A 107 14.12 -9.53 11.67
C VAL A 107 12.64 -9.19 11.72
N ILE A 108 12.33 -7.98 12.20
CA ILE A 108 10.96 -7.47 12.32
C ILE A 108 10.74 -6.45 11.20
N VAL A 109 9.79 -6.73 10.31
CA VAL A 109 9.37 -5.83 9.22
C VAL A 109 8.06 -5.15 9.59
N LEU A 110 7.98 -3.84 9.44
CA LEU A 110 6.76 -3.04 9.62
C LEU A 110 6.25 -2.51 8.28
N THR A 111 4.97 -2.76 7.98
CA THR A 111 4.40 -2.46 6.66
C THR A 111 3.76 -1.07 6.53
N LYS A 112 3.56 -0.34 7.63
CA LYS A 112 3.05 1.06 7.61
C LYS A 112 3.84 1.93 8.60
N PRO A 113 4.05 3.22 8.29
CA PRO A 113 4.64 4.15 9.26
C PRO A 113 3.75 4.33 10.50
N LEU A 114 4.38 4.71 11.61
CA LEU A 114 3.74 5.03 12.89
C LEU A 114 3.28 6.49 12.95
N GLY A 115 2.49 6.81 13.98
CA GLY A 115 2.06 8.18 14.31
C GLY A 115 0.62 8.49 13.92
N THR A 116 -0.20 7.50 13.59
CA THR A 116 -1.60 7.74 13.19
C THR A 116 -2.37 8.48 14.28
N GLN A 117 -2.20 8.07 15.54
CA GLN A 117 -2.86 8.68 16.69
C GLN A 117 -2.32 10.09 16.97
N VAL A 118 -1.00 10.32 16.81
CA VAL A 118 -0.39 11.64 16.96
C VAL A 118 -1.03 12.65 16.02
N VAL A 119 -1.23 12.25 14.76
CA VAL A 119 -1.85 13.11 13.74
C VAL A 119 -3.33 13.35 14.01
N MET A 120 -4.08 12.32 14.43
CA MET A 120 -5.49 12.50 14.79
C MET A 120 -5.66 13.43 15.99
N MET A 121 -4.78 13.36 16.99
CA MET A 121 -4.78 14.26 18.14
C MET A 121 -4.38 15.69 17.76
N ALA A 122 -3.34 15.85 16.92
CA ALA A 122 -2.95 17.17 16.41
C ALA A 122 -4.08 17.85 15.62
N ARG A 123 -4.81 17.08 14.80
CA ARG A 123 -6.02 17.56 14.11
C ARG A 123 -7.07 18.02 15.12
N GLU A 124 -7.39 17.21 16.12
CA GLU A 124 -8.38 17.58 17.14
C GLU A 124 -8.01 18.89 17.84
N TYR A 125 -6.73 19.06 18.18
CA TYR A 125 -6.21 20.29 18.77
C TYR A 125 -6.29 21.49 17.82
N LEU A 126 -6.05 21.30 16.53
CA LEU A 126 -6.19 22.36 15.53
C LEU A 126 -7.63 22.79 15.30
N PHE A 127 -8.61 21.89 15.38
CA PHE A 127 -10.01 22.26 15.09
C PHE A 127 -10.81 22.62 16.33
N ASN A 128 -10.32 22.28 17.53
CA ASN A 128 -10.92 22.68 18.80
C ASN A 128 -10.29 23.98 19.34
N GLN A 129 -11.05 25.08 19.30
CA GLN A 129 -10.59 26.42 19.71
C GLN A 129 -10.06 26.47 21.16
N SER A 130 -10.67 25.69 22.06
CA SER A 130 -10.26 25.63 23.47
C SER A 130 -8.91 24.92 23.71
N HIS A 131 -8.47 24.09 22.76
CA HIS A 131 -7.18 23.40 22.81
C HIS A 131 -6.07 24.24 22.16
N ARG A 132 -6.37 24.96 21.07
CA ARG A 132 -5.41 25.85 20.39
C ARG A 132 -4.78 26.86 21.34
N GLU A 133 -5.60 27.52 22.16
CA GLU A 133 -5.17 28.56 23.11
C GLU A 133 -4.29 28.00 24.23
N LYS A 134 -4.52 26.75 24.65
CA LYS A 134 -3.75 26.08 25.71
C LYS A 134 -2.40 25.56 25.23
N LEU A 135 -2.28 25.31 23.93
CA LEU A 135 -1.12 24.67 23.37
C LEU A 135 -0.07 25.68 22.88
N GLY A 136 -0.46 26.93 22.59
CA GLY A 136 0.49 27.95 22.12
C GLY A 136 1.12 27.59 20.76
N ILE A 137 0.47 26.70 20.02
CA ILE A 137 1.04 26.04 18.86
C ILE A 137 0.74 26.83 17.59
N ASN A 138 1.80 27.24 16.88
CA ASN A 138 1.74 27.71 15.51
C ASN A 138 2.04 26.54 14.56
N LEU A 139 1.22 25.49 14.59
CA LEU A 139 1.26 24.42 13.59
C LEU A 139 0.74 24.99 12.28
N GLY A 140 1.46 24.77 11.18
CA GLY A 140 0.95 25.06 9.85
C GLY A 140 -0.35 24.30 9.63
N GLN A 141 -1.47 25.00 9.53
CA GLN A 141 -2.77 24.37 9.32
C GLN A 141 -2.77 23.54 8.03
N GLU A 142 -2.09 24.02 6.98
CA GLU A 142 -1.94 23.32 5.70
C GLU A 142 -1.11 22.03 5.85
N GLU A 143 0.00 22.07 6.59
CA GLU A 143 0.87 20.90 6.81
C GLU A 143 0.13 19.80 7.56
N VAL A 144 -0.63 20.13 8.60
CA VAL A 144 -1.42 19.15 9.35
C VAL A 144 -2.57 18.60 8.51
N VAL A 145 -3.21 19.42 7.68
CA VAL A 145 -4.27 18.93 6.77
C VAL A 145 -3.68 17.93 5.75
N GLN A 146 -2.54 18.22 5.16
CA GLN A 146 -1.85 17.29 4.24
C GLN A 146 -1.46 15.98 4.94
N LEU A 147 -0.88 16.09 6.14
CA LEU A 147 -0.50 14.93 6.96
C LEU A 147 -1.73 14.08 7.34
N VAL A 148 -2.85 14.70 7.70
CA VAL A 148 -4.12 14.02 7.97
C VAL A 148 -4.58 13.23 6.74
N SER A 149 -4.50 13.81 5.54
CA SER A 149 -4.86 13.09 4.31
C SER A 149 -3.97 11.87 4.08
N THR A 150 -2.64 12.01 4.17
CA THR A 150 -1.69 10.89 4.02
C THR A 150 -1.96 9.78 5.04
N VAL A 151 -2.13 10.13 6.32
CA VAL A 151 -2.38 9.18 7.40
C VAL A 151 -3.72 8.48 7.21
N THR A 152 -4.77 9.22 6.83
CA THR A 152 -6.11 8.67 6.57
C THR A 152 -6.07 7.63 5.46
N LEU A 153 -5.34 7.94 4.39
CA LEU A 153 -5.16 7.04 3.27
C LEU A 153 -4.37 5.78 3.65
N SER A 154 -3.30 5.91 4.44
CA SER A 154 -2.57 4.76 4.99
C SER A 154 -3.47 3.88 5.87
N MET A 155 -4.37 4.47 6.66
CA MET A 155 -5.32 3.74 7.51
C MET A 155 -6.40 2.97 6.72
N VAL A 156 -6.76 3.44 5.53
CA VAL A 156 -7.70 2.73 4.63
C VAL A 156 -7.02 1.57 3.90
N ARG A 157 -5.71 1.66 3.63
CA ARG A 157 -4.95 0.57 3.00
C ARG A 157 -5.19 -0.75 3.70
N THR A 158 -5.65 -1.74 2.93
CA THR A 158 -5.84 -3.10 3.44
C THR A 158 -4.48 -3.74 3.67
N ASP A 159 -4.47 -4.81 4.46
CA ASP A 159 -3.26 -5.60 4.66
C ASP A 159 -3.26 -6.86 3.79
N HIS A 160 -4.01 -6.83 2.68
CA HIS A 160 -4.24 -8.00 1.84
C HIS A 160 -2.93 -8.50 1.23
N VAL A 161 -2.23 -7.63 0.50
CA VAL A 161 -0.93 -7.96 -0.11
C VAL A 161 0.07 -8.41 0.94
N ALA A 162 0.16 -7.67 2.06
CA ALA A 162 1.01 -8.03 3.18
C ALA A 162 0.73 -9.45 3.69
N SER A 163 -0.54 -9.84 3.75
CA SER A 163 -0.99 -11.16 4.21
C SER A 163 -0.74 -12.27 3.19
N GLU A 164 -0.94 -12.02 1.90
CA GLU A 164 -0.65 -12.99 0.82
C GLU A 164 0.83 -13.36 0.75
N LEU A 165 1.70 -12.37 1.00
CA LEU A 165 3.15 -12.54 0.95
C LEU A 165 3.72 -13.30 2.17
N LEU A 166 2.97 -13.47 3.27
CA LEU A 166 3.47 -14.13 4.48
C LEU A 166 3.91 -15.56 4.23
N HIS A 167 3.07 -16.36 3.56
CA HIS A 167 3.40 -17.75 3.25
C HIS A 167 4.55 -17.87 2.24
N LYS A 168 4.58 -16.98 1.23
CA LYS A 168 5.63 -16.97 0.19
C LYS A 168 7.02 -16.80 0.79
N HIS A 169 7.13 -16.01 1.85
CA HIS A 169 8.41 -15.63 2.43
C HIS A 169 8.77 -16.36 3.73
N GLY A 170 7.95 -17.32 4.16
CA GLY A 170 8.25 -18.17 5.31
C GLY A 170 8.27 -17.40 6.63
N THR A 171 7.30 -16.51 6.83
CA THR A 171 7.21 -15.70 8.07
C THR A 171 7.01 -16.57 9.30
N HIS A 172 7.68 -16.24 10.39
CA HIS A 172 7.65 -16.95 11.66
C HIS A 172 6.80 -16.28 12.74
N GLY A 173 6.28 -15.08 12.48
CA GLY A 173 5.45 -14.37 13.43
C GLY A 173 4.80 -13.18 12.80
N VAL A 174 3.61 -12.84 13.31
CA VAL A 174 2.85 -11.77 12.73
C VAL A 174 1.86 -11.16 13.70
N VAL A 175 1.86 -9.83 13.80
CA VAL A 175 0.93 -9.10 14.67
C VAL A 175 0.64 -7.71 14.10
N LYS A 176 -0.63 -7.30 14.18
CA LYS A 176 -1.07 -5.96 13.76
C LYS A 176 -0.70 -4.93 14.83
N VAL A 177 -0.09 -3.80 14.46
CA VAL A 177 0.07 -2.66 15.38
C VAL A 177 -1.27 -1.95 15.54
N SER A 178 -1.73 -1.82 16.78
CA SER A 178 -3.03 -1.21 17.10
C SER A 178 -3.00 -0.51 18.47
N GLN A 179 -4.00 -0.72 19.31
CA GLN A 179 -4.27 0.05 20.54
C GLN A 179 -3.17 -0.04 21.61
N LEU A 180 -2.36 -1.11 21.63
CA LEU A 180 -1.28 -1.29 22.61
C LEU A 180 0.05 -0.66 22.18
N GLY A 181 0.09 -0.01 21.02
CA GLY A 181 1.32 0.48 20.41
C GLY A 181 2.26 -0.63 19.96
N ILE A 182 3.44 -0.24 19.48
CA ILE A 182 4.40 -1.17 18.88
C ILE A 182 4.97 -2.17 19.90
N LEU A 183 5.39 -1.70 21.07
CA LEU A 183 5.96 -2.55 22.11
C LEU A 183 4.88 -3.39 22.79
N GLY A 184 3.72 -2.80 23.08
CA GLY A 184 2.62 -3.54 23.72
C GLY A 184 2.10 -4.69 22.87
N GLN A 185 1.96 -4.49 21.56
CA GLN A 185 1.55 -5.58 20.65
C GLN A 185 2.60 -6.67 20.53
N ALA A 186 3.88 -6.31 20.39
CA ALA A 186 4.96 -7.29 20.33
C ALA A 186 5.05 -8.11 21.62
N LYS A 187 5.03 -7.44 22.79
CA LYS A 187 5.07 -8.10 24.11
C LYS A 187 3.87 -9.02 24.32
N GLN A 188 2.67 -8.56 23.97
CA GLN A 188 1.46 -9.38 24.09
C GLN A 188 1.56 -10.66 23.25
N MET A 189 1.98 -10.54 21.99
CA MET A 189 2.16 -11.69 21.11
C MET A 189 3.19 -12.67 21.68
N LEU A 190 4.39 -12.17 22.03
CA LEU A 190 5.48 -13.01 22.55
C LEU A 190 5.10 -13.72 23.85
N THR A 191 4.41 -13.03 24.75
CA THR A 191 3.91 -13.61 26.01
C THR A 191 2.87 -14.70 25.73
N SER A 192 1.91 -14.45 24.83
CA SER A 192 0.85 -15.41 24.52
C SER A 192 1.34 -16.72 23.90
N LEU A 193 2.48 -16.68 23.20
CA LEU A 193 3.06 -17.82 22.50
C LEU A 193 4.10 -18.58 23.33
N ASP A 194 4.42 -18.12 24.56
CA ASP A 194 5.57 -18.59 25.34
C ASP A 194 6.84 -18.73 24.47
N ALA A 195 7.14 -17.68 23.70
CA ALA A 195 8.14 -17.72 22.65
C ALA A 195 9.58 -17.92 23.16
N ARG A 196 9.92 -17.47 24.38
CA ARG A 196 11.30 -17.45 24.94
C ARG A 196 12.30 -16.68 24.06
N VAL A 197 11.80 -15.62 23.47
CA VAL A 197 12.55 -14.63 22.69
C VAL A 197 12.08 -13.24 23.10
N SER A 198 12.80 -12.19 22.73
CA SER A 198 12.38 -10.80 22.92
C SER A 198 12.48 -10.03 21.62
N ALA A 199 11.68 -8.98 21.47
CA ALA A 199 11.71 -8.08 20.32
C ALA A 199 12.51 -6.82 20.68
N GLU A 200 13.62 -6.61 19.99
CA GLU A 200 14.42 -5.39 20.08
C GLU A 200 14.11 -4.52 18.86
N PHE A 201 13.74 -3.26 19.09
CA PHE A 201 13.40 -2.30 18.05
C PHE A 201 14.48 -1.22 17.95
N HIS A 202 15.16 -1.14 16.81
CA HIS A 202 16.23 -0.18 16.55
C HIS A 202 15.83 0.95 15.61
N THR A 203 14.70 0.84 14.91
CA THR A 203 14.26 1.86 13.94
C THR A 203 12.75 2.11 14.06
N LEU A 204 12.33 3.38 14.03
CA LEU A 204 10.93 3.80 13.99
C LEU A 204 10.62 4.59 12.71
N PRO A 205 9.99 3.96 11.70
CA PRO A 205 9.43 4.69 10.57
C PRO A 205 8.15 5.39 11.02
N MET A 206 8.05 6.69 10.79
CA MET A 206 6.88 7.51 11.12
C MET A 206 6.56 8.47 9.99
N PHE A 207 5.30 8.87 9.85
CA PHE A 207 4.97 9.89 8.84
C PHE A 207 5.75 11.18 9.11
N LYS A 208 6.26 11.81 8.05
CA LYS A 208 6.98 13.08 8.15
C LYS A 208 6.17 14.12 8.92
N GLY A 209 6.82 14.82 9.86
CA GLY A 209 6.17 15.78 10.75
C GLY A 209 5.62 15.19 12.05
N VAL A 210 5.41 13.87 12.13
CA VAL A 210 5.00 13.21 13.39
C VAL A 210 6.04 13.42 14.49
N TYR A 211 7.34 13.35 14.15
CA TYR A 211 8.40 13.58 15.13
C TYR A 211 8.28 14.95 15.79
N ALA A 212 8.10 16.01 14.98
CA ALA A 212 7.97 17.38 15.46
C ALA A 212 6.72 17.57 16.31
N ILE A 213 5.57 17.03 15.86
CA ILE A 213 4.31 17.09 16.61
C ILE A 213 4.45 16.36 17.95
N GLU A 214 5.05 15.17 17.95
CA GLU A 214 5.24 14.39 19.17
C GLU A 214 6.18 15.10 20.15
N LYS A 215 7.26 15.73 19.69
CA LYS A 215 8.15 16.51 20.57
C LYS A 215 7.43 17.69 21.23
N MET A 216 6.46 18.26 20.53
CA MET A 216 5.71 19.42 21.00
C MET A 216 4.54 19.03 21.92
N LEU A 217 3.81 17.96 21.59
CA LEU A 217 2.63 17.51 22.33
C LEU A 217 2.92 16.47 23.41
N ASN A 218 4.06 15.77 23.30
CA ASN A 218 4.49 14.71 24.20
C ASN A 218 3.39 13.66 24.47
N LEU A 219 2.85 13.07 23.39
CA LEU A 219 1.72 12.13 23.48
C LEU A 219 2.14 10.72 23.89
N GLY A 220 3.45 10.45 23.93
CA GLY A 220 4.03 9.19 24.39
C GLY A 220 4.33 8.21 23.26
N LEU A 221 4.47 8.65 22.01
CA LEU A 221 4.85 7.76 20.90
C LEU A 221 6.16 7.02 21.19
N PHE A 222 7.16 7.74 21.71
CA PHE A 222 8.47 7.17 22.07
C PHE A 222 8.45 6.30 23.33
N SER A 223 7.31 6.17 24.01
CA SER A 223 7.14 5.11 25.03
C SER A 223 6.96 3.74 24.39
N GLY A 224 6.55 3.70 23.11
CA GLY A 224 6.21 2.47 22.40
C GLY A 224 4.83 1.89 22.72
N TYR A 225 4.08 2.52 23.63
CA TYR A 225 2.74 2.10 24.07
C TYR A 225 1.62 3.01 23.59
N LEU A 226 1.92 4.09 22.87
CA LEU A 226 0.88 4.90 22.22
C LEU A 226 0.22 4.06 21.12
N GLY A 227 -1.10 3.93 21.21
CA GLY A 227 -1.86 3.15 20.24
C GLY A 227 -1.84 3.73 18.83
N GLU A 228 -2.00 2.85 17.85
CA GLU A 228 -2.18 3.19 16.44
C GLU A 228 -3.62 2.86 15.99
N ALA A 229 -4.18 3.69 15.12
CA ALA A 229 -5.42 3.41 14.42
C ALA A 229 -5.09 2.79 13.05
N SER A 230 -5.56 1.57 12.78
CA SER A 230 -5.27 0.87 11.50
C SER A 230 -3.77 0.79 11.12
N GLY A 231 -2.89 0.61 12.12
CA GLY A 231 -1.43 0.58 11.94
C GLY A 231 -0.93 -0.56 11.04
N GLY A 232 0.38 -0.69 10.86
CA GLY A 232 0.98 -1.72 9.99
C GLY A 232 0.94 -3.13 10.58
N TRP A 233 1.33 -4.12 9.78
CA TRP A 233 1.70 -5.45 10.26
C TRP A 233 3.16 -5.43 10.70
N MET A 234 3.44 -5.97 11.89
CA MET A 234 4.78 -6.38 12.31
C MET A 234 4.96 -7.85 11.96
N ILE A 235 5.98 -8.13 11.18
CA ILE A 235 6.23 -9.43 10.57
C ILE A 235 7.61 -9.90 10.98
N MET A 236 7.67 -11.05 11.63
CA MET A 236 8.92 -11.71 11.99
C MET A 236 9.28 -12.69 10.88
N ILE A 237 10.43 -12.49 10.27
CA ILE A 237 10.84 -13.17 9.04
C ILE A 237 12.35 -13.45 9.09
N PRO A 238 12.84 -14.54 8.46
CA PRO A 238 14.28 -14.74 8.33
C PRO A 238 14.96 -13.55 7.65
N GLU A 239 16.08 -13.09 8.20
CA GLU A 239 16.82 -11.91 7.73
C GLU A 239 17.07 -11.93 6.22
N TYR A 240 17.54 -13.08 5.69
CA TYR A 240 17.84 -13.26 4.27
C TYR A 240 16.62 -13.20 3.32
N LYS A 241 15.39 -13.16 3.85
CA LYS A 241 14.14 -13.02 3.09
C LYS A 241 13.54 -11.60 3.19
N ALA A 242 13.97 -10.81 4.16
CA ALA A 242 13.33 -9.53 4.49
C ALA A 242 13.40 -8.52 3.35
N GLU A 243 14.55 -8.39 2.69
CA GLU A 243 14.71 -7.46 1.57
C GLU A 243 13.77 -7.79 0.40
N GLN A 244 13.64 -9.08 0.06
CA GLN A 244 12.72 -9.50 -1.00
C GLN A 244 11.26 -9.28 -0.58
N TYR A 245 10.89 -9.55 0.67
CA TYR A 245 9.56 -9.25 1.17
C TYR A 245 9.22 -7.76 1.03
N ILE A 246 10.15 -6.88 1.43
CA ILE A 246 9.99 -5.42 1.33
C ILE A 246 9.89 -4.98 -0.14
N HIS A 247 10.69 -5.56 -1.03
CA HIS A 247 10.61 -5.31 -2.46
C HIS A 247 9.24 -5.68 -3.03
N ASP A 248 8.75 -6.88 -2.74
CA ASP A 248 7.45 -7.37 -3.22
C ASP A 248 6.28 -6.49 -2.72
N ILE A 249 6.33 -6.03 -1.44
CA ILE A 249 5.35 -5.07 -0.91
C ILE A 249 5.37 -3.76 -1.70
N LYS A 250 6.57 -3.21 -1.93
CA LYS A 250 6.71 -1.95 -2.64
C LYS A 250 6.29 -2.05 -4.10
N GLU A 251 6.57 -3.16 -4.75
CA GLU A 251 6.15 -3.43 -6.13
C GLU A 251 4.63 -3.51 -6.24
N ALA A 252 3.98 -4.24 -5.32
CA ALA A 252 2.53 -4.45 -5.35
C ALA A 252 1.72 -3.24 -4.84
N GLU A 253 2.21 -2.51 -3.83
CA GLU A 253 1.45 -1.43 -3.20
C GLU A 253 1.97 -0.02 -3.51
N GLY A 254 3.19 0.11 -4.03
CA GLY A 254 3.87 1.41 -4.17
C GLY A 254 4.34 2.01 -2.84
N TRP A 255 4.15 1.32 -1.72
CA TRP A 255 4.49 1.78 -0.38
C TRP A 255 5.71 1.07 0.20
N PRO A 256 6.61 1.77 0.90
CA PRO A 256 7.74 1.12 1.56
C PRO A 256 7.28 0.31 2.79
N ALA A 257 8.04 -0.75 3.08
CA ALA A 257 8.08 -1.43 4.37
C ALA A 257 9.49 -1.32 4.93
N PHE A 258 9.64 -1.54 6.24
CA PHE A 258 10.86 -1.19 6.97
C PHE A 258 11.30 -2.34 7.86
N ILE A 259 12.60 -2.68 7.85
CA ILE A 259 13.18 -3.47 8.93
C ILE A 259 13.33 -2.55 10.14
N ILE A 260 12.65 -2.89 11.24
CA ILE A 260 12.54 -2.03 12.42
C ILE A 260 13.19 -2.61 13.67
N GLY A 261 13.63 -3.85 13.60
CA GLY A 261 14.09 -4.58 14.76
C GLY A 261 14.48 -6.02 14.46
N ARG A 262 14.76 -6.76 15.53
CA ARG A 262 15.16 -8.16 15.50
C ARG A 262 14.54 -8.93 16.66
N ILE A 263 14.38 -10.23 16.46
CA ILE A 263 14.02 -11.17 17.51
C ILE A 263 15.32 -11.74 18.09
N VAL A 264 15.51 -11.59 19.39
CA VAL A 264 16.69 -12.05 20.14
C VAL A 264 16.29 -13.10 21.17
N GLU A 265 17.25 -13.86 21.66
CA GLU A 265 17.01 -14.70 22.84
C GLU A 265 16.57 -13.83 24.02
N GLY A 266 15.55 -14.27 24.78
CA GLY A 266 15.03 -13.47 25.87
C GLY A 266 13.77 -14.04 26.52
N ASN A 267 13.10 -13.23 27.33
CA ASN A 267 12.02 -13.67 28.21
C ASN A 267 10.68 -13.01 27.85
N ASN A 268 10.28 -13.12 26.57
CA ASN A 268 8.98 -12.70 26.06
C ASN A 268 8.71 -11.19 26.18
N ASP A 269 9.75 -10.37 26.12
CA ASP A 269 9.64 -8.91 26.26
C ASP A 269 9.80 -8.18 24.92
N ALA A 270 9.50 -6.88 24.93
CA ALA A 270 9.69 -5.98 23.80
C ALA A 270 10.23 -4.62 24.28
N TYR A 271 11.30 -4.13 23.64
CA TYR A 271 11.97 -2.89 24.05
C TYR A 271 12.64 -2.18 22.88
N PHE A 272 12.93 -0.89 23.06
CA PHE A 272 13.77 -0.14 22.13
C PHE A 272 15.25 -0.39 22.42
N ALA A 273 16.06 -0.45 21.36
CA ALA A 273 17.51 -0.39 21.48
C ALA A 273 17.95 0.96 22.08
N ASP A 274 19.17 1.00 22.64
CA ASP A 274 19.73 2.22 23.25
C ASP A 274 19.79 3.40 22.25
N GLU A 275 20.11 3.09 21.00
CA GLU A 275 20.11 4.03 19.88
C GLU A 275 18.95 3.71 18.93
N LEU A 276 18.01 4.65 18.83
CA LEU A 276 16.82 4.52 18.01
C LEU A 276 16.94 5.40 16.77
N GLU A 277 16.95 4.79 15.60
CA GLU A 277 16.89 5.48 14.32
C GLU A 277 15.46 5.91 14.02
N ILE A 278 15.27 7.17 13.62
CA ILE A 278 13.98 7.69 13.18
C ILE A 278 14.01 7.85 11.67
N ILE A 279 13.06 7.21 10.97
CA ILE A 279 12.86 7.38 9.54
C ILE A 279 11.58 8.19 9.33
N GLU A 280 11.73 9.43 8.85
CA GLU A 280 10.58 10.23 8.41
C GLU A 280 10.16 9.80 7.00
N VAL A 281 8.95 9.24 6.91
CA VAL A 281 8.38 8.75 5.66
C VAL A 281 7.62 9.88 5.00
N GLU A 282 8.10 10.28 3.83
CA GLU A 282 7.54 11.37 3.04
C GLU A 282 6.04 11.15 2.73
N HIS A 283 5.33 12.27 2.62
CA HIS A 283 3.96 12.25 2.12
C HIS A 283 3.96 11.70 0.71
N ILE A 284 3.08 10.75 0.41
CA ILE A 284 2.71 10.51 -0.98
C ILE A 284 2.02 11.79 -1.45
N VAL A 285 2.71 12.53 -2.32
CA VAL A 285 2.22 13.77 -2.90
C VAL A 285 0.95 13.41 -3.68
N VAL A 286 -0.19 13.75 -3.09
CA VAL A 286 -1.43 13.79 -3.86
C VAL A 286 -1.31 15.03 -4.72
N ASP A 287 -1.18 14.84 -6.03
CA ASP A 287 -1.23 15.96 -6.97
C ASP A 287 -2.59 16.63 -6.74
N SER A 288 -2.57 17.78 -6.06
CA SER A 288 -3.73 18.64 -5.96
C SER A 288 -3.89 19.28 -7.33
N GLY A 289 -4.34 18.47 -8.30
CA GLY A 289 -4.83 18.97 -9.57
C GLY A 289 -5.68 20.17 -9.24
N LYS A 290 -5.29 21.33 -9.78
CA LYS A 290 -5.91 22.62 -9.50
C LYS A 290 -7.42 22.43 -9.46
N ILE A 291 -7.98 22.54 -8.27
CA ILE A 291 -9.43 22.49 -8.06
C ILE A 291 -9.98 23.69 -8.85
N PRO A 292 -10.83 23.48 -9.86
CA PRO A 292 -11.54 24.61 -10.49
C PRO A 292 -12.45 25.32 -9.49
#